data_AF-A0A0B4FQP3-F1
#
_entry.id   AF-A0A0B4FQP3-F1
#
_cell.length_a   1.000
_cell.length_b   1.000
_cell.length_c   1.000
_cell.angle_alpha   90.00
_cell.angle_beta   90.00
_cell.angle_gamma   90.00
#
_symmetry.space_group_name_H-M   'P 1'
#
loop_
_entity.id
_entity.type
_entity.pdbx_description
1 polymer ?
#
loop_
_entity_poly.entity_id
_entity_poly.type
_entity_poly.pdbx_seq_one_letter_code
_entity_poly.pdbx_strand_id
1 'polypeptide(L)'
;MEFLPIYEWDDYTGNLHPDASPIKNAWGYNPINFFATTKKYSSSKEAASFSEKEEFHHLVEVLHENGIEVLLDVVYNHTAEGGKTGYLYNFKAMGENIFYIKTKEKDFANFSGCGNSFNCNHPVAKEMILDSLLYWYYEIGVDGFRFDLSPVLGRDSDGQWLQHSLLKDLVEHPILSHALLISESWDLGGYFVGALPSGWSEWNDSYRDTVRKFIRGDFGQIPDLIKRIFGSVDLFHANRKKYQSSINFIACHDGFTMWDLLSYNRKYNFANGEQNRDGSNENYSYNHGEEGKTDNPTILALRIQQMKNMMLILYISQGIPMLLMGDEIARTQLGNNNAYCQDNKITWMDWSRKERFQDIFTFTKSMIQLRKSYSIFRREEYLKMDEEIFLHGVKLHQPDYSFHSLSIAFELFDQETKTRFYIALNSYSETLEFELPILEDGKHWYLLTDTAKPETCYFQADERISEKSYPLASKSSMILITK
;
A
#
# COMPACT_ATOMS: atom_id res chain seq x y z
N MET A 1 7.66 -9.54 -2.49
CA MET A 1 6.25 -9.94 -2.38
C MET A 1 5.90 -9.91 -0.91
N GLU A 2 4.84 -9.21 -0.54
CA GLU A 2 4.36 -9.16 0.85
C GLU A 2 3.19 -10.13 0.98
N PHE A 3 3.35 -11.16 1.82
CA PHE A 3 2.28 -12.09 2.14
C PHE A 3 1.50 -11.56 3.34
N LEU A 4 0.17 -11.57 3.23
CA LEU A 4 -0.74 -11.43 4.39
C LEU A 4 -0.40 -12.51 5.44
N PRO A 5 -0.91 -12.38 6.69
CA PRO A 5 -0.51 -13.23 7.79
C PRO A 5 -0.54 -14.73 7.48
N ILE A 6 0.60 -15.40 7.68
CA ILE A 6 0.76 -16.85 7.47
C ILE A 6 0.93 -17.64 8.76
N TYR A 7 0.93 -16.96 9.90
CA TYR A 7 0.96 -17.59 11.22
C TYR A 7 -0.29 -18.44 11.42
N GLU A 8 -0.25 -19.50 12.22
CA GLU A 8 -1.49 -20.18 12.58
C GLU A 8 -2.43 -19.19 13.32
N TRP A 9 -3.67 -19.09 12.84
CA TRP A 9 -4.69 -18.15 13.32
C TRP A 9 -6.02 -18.87 13.61
N ASP A 10 -6.88 -18.25 14.41
CA ASP A 10 -8.24 -18.76 14.65
C ASP A 10 -9.13 -18.54 13.42
N ASP A 11 -9.76 -19.62 12.93
CA ASP A 11 -10.72 -19.60 11.81
C ASP A 11 -11.86 -18.61 12.00
N TYR A 12 -12.11 -18.16 13.23
CA TYR A 12 -13.16 -17.22 13.57
C TYR A 12 -12.61 -15.97 14.23
N THR A 13 -13.35 -14.88 14.09
CA THR A 13 -12.94 -13.55 14.54
C THR A 13 -13.38 -13.27 15.98
N GLY A 14 -14.17 -14.19 16.56
CA GLY A 14 -14.90 -13.98 17.81
C GLY A 14 -16.21 -13.19 17.65
N ASN A 15 -16.46 -12.58 16.48
CA ASN A 15 -17.71 -11.90 16.17
C ASN A 15 -18.76 -12.87 15.61
N LEU A 16 -20.03 -12.49 15.75
CA LEU A 16 -21.18 -13.27 15.27
C LEU A 16 -21.95 -12.50 14.20
N HIS A 17 -22.45 -13.23 13.22
CA HIS A 17 -23.50 -12.78 12.31
C HIS A 17 -24.81 -12.47 13.09
N PRO A 18 -25.79 -11.76 12.50
CA PRO A 18 -27.05 -11.45 13.16
C PRO A 18 -27.89 -12.68 13.48
N ASP A 19 -27.63 -13.80 12.80
CA ASP A 19 -28.22 -15.13 13.05
C ASP A 19 -27.45 -15.95 14.10
N ALA A 20 -26.48 -15.34 14.80
CA ALA A 20 -25.60 -15.94 15.79
C ALA A 20 -24.60 -16.99 15.25
N SER A 21 -24.42 -17.10 13.92
CA SER A 21 -23.33 -17.92 13.37
C SER A 21 -21.98 -17.20 13.49
N PRO A 22 -20.86 -17.91 13.72
CA PRO A 22 -19.53 -17.30 13.81
C PRO A 22 -19.06 -16.67 12.49
N ILE A 23 -18.47 -15.48 12.57
CA ILE A 23 -17.82 -14.83 11.42
C ILE A 23 -16.43 -15.44 11.23
N LYS A 24 -16.14 -15.89 10.00
CA LYS A 24 -14.85 -16.46 9.62
C LYS A 24 -13.75 -15.41 9.52
N ASN A 25 -12.50 -15.83 9.70
CA ASN A 25 -11.31 -15.04 9.45
C ASN A 25 -10.59 -15.57 8.20
N ALA A 26 -10.69 -14.85 7.09
CA ALA A 26 -10.05 -15.24 5.83
C ALA A 26 -8.68 -14.59 5.64
N TRP A 27 -8.42 -13.41 6.21
CA TRP A 27 -7.14 -12.71 6.08
C TRP A 27 -6.05 -13.19 7.03
N GLY A 28 -6.42 -13.70 8.22
CA GLY A 28 -5.46 -14.25 9.17
C GLY A 28 -4.90 -13.29 10.22
N TYR A 29 -5.39 -12.03 10.29
CA TYR A 29 -5.05 -11.06 11.35
C TYR A 29 -5.68 -11.42 12.71
N ASN A 30 -5.43 -12.64 13.19
CA ASN A 30 -5.87 -13.12 14.49
C ASN A 30 -5.00 -14.31 14.95
N PRO A 31 -3.69 -14.13 15.13
CA PRO A 31 -2.78 -15.26 15.36
C PRO A 31 -3.00 -15.93 16.72
N ILE A 32 -2.87 -17.26 16.75
CA ILE A 32 -2.82 -18.06 17.99
C ILE A 32 -1.38 -18.40 18.39
N ASN A 33 -0.44 -18.30 17.45
CA ASN A 33 0.97 -18.62 17.62
C ASN A 33 1.82 -17.74 16.70
N PHE A 34 3.10 -17.48 17.04
CA PHE A 34 4.00 -16.64 16.24
C PHE A 34 5.09 -17.40 15.47
N PHE A 35 5.13 -18.73 15.57
CA PHE A 35 6.16 -19.59 14.97
C PHE A 35 5.59 -20.62 14.00
N ALA A 36 4.36 -21.08 14.25
CA ALA A 36 3.72 -22.09 13.42
C ALA A 36 3.19 -21.47 12.13
N THR A 37 3.62 -22.01 10.98
CA THR A 37 2.99 -21.74 9.68
C THR A 37 1.58 -22.34 9.66
N THR A 38 0.63 -21.64 9.06
CA THR A 38 -0.75 -22.12 8.95
C THR A 38 -0.86 -23.40 8.12
N LYS A 39 -1.58 -24.42 8.61
CA LYS A 39 -1.88 -25.62 7.81
C LYS A 39 -2.92 -25.37 6.72
N LYS A 40 -3.63 -24.25 6.79
CA LYS A 40 -4.73 -23.92 5.87
C LYS A 40 -4.27 -23.82 4.42
N TYR A 41 -3.05 -23.33 4.22
CA TYR A 41 -2.41 -23.21 2.90
C TYR A 41 -1.60 -24.44 2.48
N SER A 42 -1.46 -25.45 3.36
CA SER A 42 -0.72 -26.66 3.01
C SER A 42 -1.43 -27.49 1.95
N SER A 43 -0.63 -28.09 1.07
CA SER A 43 -1.09 -29.08 0.10
C SER A 43 -1.60 -30.35 0.78
N SER A 44 -1.00 -30.74 1.91
CA SER A 44 -1.44 -31.87 2.70
C SER A 44 -2.60 -31.50 3.63
N LYS A 45 -3.64 -32.33 3.64
CA LYS A 45 -4.78 -32.20 4.57
C LYS A 45 -4.72 -33.21 5.71
N GLU A 46 -3.65 -34.01 5.80
CA GLU A 46 -3.45 -34.95 6.88
C GLU A 46 -3.07 -34.22 8.17
N ALA A 47 -3.81 -34.46 9.25
CA ALA A 47 -3.58 -33.77 10.53
C ALA A 47 -2.16 -33.97 11.09
N ALA A 48 -1.53 -35.12 10.80
CA ALA A 48 -0.19 -35.47 11.23
C ALA A 48 0.92 -34.94 10.30
N SER A 49 0.58 -34.32 9.17
CA SER A 49 1.56 -33.66 8.30
C SER A 49 2.15 -32.43 8.99
N PHE A 50 3.41 -32.13 8.72
CA PHE A 50 4.07 -30.87 9.08
C PHE A 50 4.68 -30.20 7.84
N SER A 51 4.16 -30.54 6.66
CA SER A 51 4.68 -30.08 5.37
C SER A 51 4.48 -28.59 5.14
N GLU A 52 3.59 -27.91 5.86
CA GLU A 52 3.35 -26.47 5.73
C GLU A 52 4.61 -25.62 5.88
N LYS A 53 5.52 -26.01 6.78
CA LYS A 53 6.81 -25.33 6.96
C LYS A 53 7.70 -25.51 5.74
N GLU A 54 7.86 -26.76 5.30
CA GLU A 54 8.74 -27.13 4.19
C GLU A 54 8.22 -26.56 2.86
N GLU A 55 6.90 -26.60 2.64
CA GLU A 55 6.24 -26.02 1.48
C GLU A 55 6.43 -24.51 1.42
N PHE A 56 6.30 -23.80 2.55
CA PHE A 56 6.53 -22.36 2.57
C PHE A 56 8.00 -21.98 2.41
N HIS A 57 8.93 -22.69 3.06
CA HIS A 57 10.36 -22.51 2.83
C HIS A 57 10.73 -22.73 1.35
N HIS A 58 10.20 -23.79 0.73
CA HIS A 58 10.44 -24.03 -0.69
C HIS A 58 9.85 -22.93 -1.58
N LEU A 59 8.69 -22.36 -1.23
CA LEU A 59 8.14 -21.20 -1.94
C LEU A 59 9.08 -20.00 -1.85
N VAL A 60 9.68 -19.73 -0.69
CA VAL A 60 10.68 -18.67 -0.51
C VAL A 60 11.88 -18.90 -1.41
N GLU A 61 12.45 -20.12 -1.43
CA GLU A 61 13.57 -20.48 -2.31
C GLU A 61 13.24 -20.20 -3.79
N VAL A 62 12.07 -20.65 -4.26
CA VAL A 62 11.62 -20.44 -5.65
C VAL A 62 11.44 -18.95 -5.98
N LEU A 63 10.95 -18.14 -5.04
CA LEU A 63 10.82 -16.69 -5.23
C LEU A 63 12.20 -16.02 -5.30
N HIS A 64 13.16 -16.42 -4.46
CA HIS A 64 14.54 -15.94 -4.51
C HIS A 64 15.26 -16.31 -5.80
N GLU A 65 15.07 -17.53 -6.32
CA GLU A 65 15.59 -17.94 -7.63
C GLU A 65 15.09 -17.05 -8.78
N ASN A 66 13.93 -16.40 -8.59
CA ASN A 66 13.33 -15.45 -9.52
C ASN A 66 13.60 -13.98 -9.17
N GLY A 67 14.48 -13.70 -8.19
CA GLY A 67 14.85 -12.35 -7.76
C GLY A 67 13.72 -11.59 -7.06
N ILE A 68 12.84 -12.30 -6.35
CA ILE A 68 11.72 -11.72 -5.60
C ILE A 68 11.98 -11.94 -4.11
N GLU A 69 12.24 -10.85 -3.39
CA GLU A 69 12.28 -10.86 -1.92
C GLU A 69 10.90 -11.17 -1.33
N VAL A 70 10.86 -11.77 -0.13
CA VAL A 70 9.67 -12.18 0.60
C VAL A 70 9.56 -11.37 1.89
N LEU A 71 8.44 -10.67 2.03
CA LEU A 71 8.05 -9.96 3.24
C LEU A 71 6.85 -10.67 3.88
N LEU A 72 6.85 -10.78 5.21
CA LEU A 72 5.71 -11.28 5.95
C LEU A 72 4.97 -10.16 6.65
N ASP A 73 3.64 -10.13 6.52
CA ASP A 73 2.78 -9.36 7.38
C ASP A 73 2.68 -10.04 8.75
N VAL A 74 3.14 -9.36 9.80
CA VAL A 74 3.29 -9.91 11.15
C VAL A 74 2.41 -9.17 12.14
N VAL A 75 1.63 -9.95 12.90
CA VAL A 75 0.62 -9.44 13.83
C VAL A 75 1.07 -9.73 15.27
N TYR A 76 1.96 -8.88 15.79
CA TYR A 76 2.40 -8.97 17.19
C TYR A 76 1.61 -8.07 18.14
N ASN A 77 0.73 -7.21 17.62
CA ASN A 77 0.01 -6.21 18.41
C ASN A 77 -1.17 -6.82 19.20
N HIS A 78 -1.73 -7.95 18.77
CA HIS A 78 -2.81 -8.67 19.45
C HIS A 78 -2.78 -10.18 19.12
N THR A 79 -3.69 -10.94 19.73
CA THR A 79 -3.84 -12.40 19.49
C THR A 79 -5.30 -12.82 19.46
N ALA A 80 -5.57 -14.00 18.88
CA ALA A 80 -6.89 -14.65 18.84
C ALA A 80 -7.51 -14.97 20.21
N GLU A 81 -6.75 -14.89 21.30
CA GLU A 81 -7.32 -15.08 22.62
C GLU A 81 -8.29 -13.96 23.01
N GLY A 82 -8.35 -12.82 22.28
CA GLY A 82 -9.28 -11.71 22.55
C GLY A 82 -9.18 -11.14 23.97
N GLY A 83 -10.22 -10.42 24.40
CA GLY A 83 -10.33 -9.87 25.76
C GLY A 83 -10.76 -10.90 26.80
N LYS A 84 -11.34 -10.46 27.92
CA LYS A 84 -11.72 -11.34 29.05
C LYS A 84 -12.56 -12.57 28.67
N THR A 85 -13.43 -12.46 27.66
CA THR A 85 -14.33 -13.53 27.22
C THR A 85 -13.83 -14.34 26.02
N GLY A 86 -12.66 -13.99 25.47
CA GLY A 86 -12.10 -14.71 24.33
C GLY A 86 -11.51 -16.06 24.72
N TYR A 87 -11.26 -16.89 23.71
CA TYR A 87 -10.81 -18.27 23.90
C TYR A 87 -9.44 -18.37 24.59
N LEU A 88 -9.20 -19.52 25.21
CA LEU A 88 -7.94 -19.86 25.85
C LEU A 88 -7.16 -20.82 24.94
N TYR A 89 -6.08 -20.34 24.35
CA TYR A 89 -5.19 -21.07 23.47
C TYR A 89 -3.80 -21.28 24.09
N ASN A 90 -3.13 -20.20 24.47
CA ASN A 90 -1.69 -20.21 24.74
C ASN A 90 -1.26 -19.17 25.79
N PHE A 91 -1.17 -17.89 25.42
CA PHE A 91 -0.54 -16.85 26.23
C PHE A 91 -1.31 -16.52 27.51
N LYS A 92 -2.64 -16.50 27.47
CA LYS A 92 -3.47 -16.36 28.67
C LYS A 92 -3.24 -17.51 29.64
N ALA A 93 -3.09 -18.73 29.13
CA ALA A 93 -2.86 -19.92 29.95
C ALA A 93 -1.46 -19.89 30.60
N MET A 94 -0.45 -19.41 29.88
CA MET A 94 0.91 -19.25 30.39
C MET A 94 1.04 -18.10 31.40
N GLY A 95 0.32 -17.00 31.19
CA GLY A 95 0.29 -15.88 32.12
C GLY A 95 -0.21 -14.59 31.49
N GLU A 96 -1.50 -14.29 31.65
CA GLU A 96 -2.13 -13.12 31.02
C GLU A 96 -1.48 -11.76 31.38
N ASN A 97 -0.91 -11.62 32.59
CA ASN A 97 -0.27 -10.36 33.02
C ASN A 97 1.15 -10.18 32.43
N ILE A 98 1.73 -11.26 31.91
CA ILE A 98 3.02 -11.23 31.22
C ILE A 98 2.80 -10.81 29.77
N PHE A 99 1.83 -11.43 29.10
CA PHE A 99 1.68 -11.32 27.66
C PHE A 99 0.68 -10.25 27.19
N TYR A 100 -0.18 -9.72 28.06
CA TYR A 100 -1.16 -8.70 27.68
C TYR A 100 -1.02 -7.44 28.52
N ILE A 101 -1.20 -6.29 27.87
CA ILE A 101 -1.31 -5.00 28.54
C ILE A 101 -2.62 -4.97 29.33
N LYS A 102 -2.54 -4.60 30.60
CA LYS A 102 -3.69 -4.51 31.49
C LYS A 102 -4.02 -3.06 31.82
N THR A 103 -5.31 -2.75 31.93
CA THR A 103 -5.76 -1.45 32.43
C THR A 103 -5.57 -1.36 33.96
N LYS A 104 -5.78 -0.18 34.53
CA LYS A 104 -5.73 0.02 36.00
C LYS A 104 -6.74 -0.86 36.75
N GLU A 105 -7.86 -1.17 36.12
CA GLU A 105 -8.93 -2.05 36.60
C GLU A 105 -8.59 -3.53 36.42
N LYS A 106 -7.39 -3.85 35.91
CA LYS A 106 -6.91 -5.21 35.57
C LYS A 106 -7.69 -5.90 34.45
N ASP A 107 -8.37 -5.12 33.59
CA ASP A 107 -8.95 -5.63 32.36
C ASP A 107 -7.92 -5.59 31.21
N PHE A 108 -8.26 -6.13 30.04
CA PHE A 108 -7.40 -6.09 28.85
C PHE A 108 -7.44 -4.70 28.20
N ALA A 109 -6.28 -4.08 28.01
CA ALA A 109 -6.18 -2.91 27.15
C ALA A 109 -6.42 -3.32 25.68
N ASN A 110 -6.99 -2.42 24.88
CA ASN A 110 -7.43 -2.74 23.52
C ASN A 110 -7.07 -1.64 22.51
N PHE A 111 -5.76 -1.39 22.34
CA PHE A 111 -5.24 -0.49 21.32
C PHE A 111 -5.36 -1.05 19.90
N SER A 112 -5.47 -2.38 19.75
CA SER A 112 -5.64 -3.05 18.45
C SER A 112 -7.08 -2.97 17.91
N GLY A 113 -8.07 -2.86 18.81
CA GLY A 113 -9.48 -3.02 18.46
C GLY A 113 -9.97 -4.47 18.47
N CYS A 114 -9.08 -5.46 18.61
CA CYS A 114 -9.40 -6.88 18.56
C CYS A 114 -9.59 -7.54 19.95
N GLY A 115 -9.77 -6.72 20.99
CA GLY A 115 -10.14 -7.15 22.35
C GLY A 115 -8.97 -7.29 23.32
N ASN A 116 -7.73 -7.37 22.83
CA ASN A 116 -6.51 -7.32 23.65
C ASN A 116 -5.39 -6.55 22.95
N SER A 117 -4.35 -6.19 23.71
CA SER A 117 -3.09 -5.69 23.19
C SER A 117 -1.95 -6.46 23.83
N PHE A 118 -1.06 -6.98 23.00
CA PHE A 118 0.07 -7.77 23.44
C PHE A 118 1.10 -6.88 24.15
N ASN A 119 1.70 -7.38 25.23
CA ASN A 119 2.66 -6.64 26.04
C ASN A 119 4.07 -6.76 25.43
N CYS A 120 4.26 -6.19 24.24
CA CYS A 120 5.47 -6.36 23.41
C CYS A 120 6.77 -5.93 24.09
N ASN A 121 6.70 -5.13 25.17
CA ASN A 121 7.87 -4.64 25.90
C ASN A 121 8.11 -5.32 27.26
N HIS A 122 7.25 -6.26 27.67
CA HIS A 122 7.59 -7.13 28.80
C HIS A 122 8.76 -8.04 28.42
N PRO A 123 9.80 -8.23 29.26
CA PRO A 123 11.02 -8.95 28.88
C PRO A 123 10.78 -10.32 28.21
N VAL A 124 9.95 -11.16 28.82
CA VAL A 124 9.60 -12.50 28.29
C VAL A 124 8.89 -12.43 26.93
N ALA A 125 7.96 -11.50 26.77
CA ALA A 125 7.17 -11.37 25.55
C ALA A 125 8.01 -10.78 24.42
N LYS A 126 8.87 -9.81 24.75
CA LYS A 126 9.82 -9.19 23.84
C LYS A 126 10.83 -10.21 23.28
N GLU A 127 11.45 -11.00 24.15
CA GLU A 127 12.41 -12.05 23.75
C GLU A 127 11.75 -13.05 22.80
N MET A 128 10.53 -13.50 23.11
CA MET A 128 9.77 -14.38 22.23
C MET A 128 9.45 -13.77 20.85
N ILE A 129 9.13 -12.47 20.78
CA ILE A 129 8.93 -11.80 19.49
C ILE A 129 10.23 -11.75 18.69
N LEU A 130 11.36 -11.44 19.34
CA LEU A 130 12.68 -11.44 18.69
C LEU A 130 13.03 -12.84 18.17
N ASP A 131 12.81 -13.89 18.96
CA ASP A 131 13.04 -15.28 18.56
C ASP A 131 12.14 -15.69 17.39
N SER A 132 10.88 -15.24 17.39
CA SER A 132 9.95 -15.47 16.28
C SER A 132 10.45 -14.82 15.00
N LEU A 133 10.86 -13.55 15.05
CA LEU A 133 11.41 -12.85 13.89
C LEU A 133 12.70 -13.52 13.39
N LEU A 134 13.59 -13.92 14.30
CA LEU A 134 14.82 -14.65 13.96
C LEU A 134 14.52 -16.00 13.30
N TYR A 135 13.51 -16.73 13.79
CA TYR A 135 13.07 -17.97 13.17
C TYR A 135 12.62 -17.74 11.73
N TRP A 136 11.74 -16.76 11.47
CA TRP A 136 11.28 -16.47 10.12
C TRP A 136 12.42 -15.99 9.21
N TYR A 137 13.33 -15.16 9.74
CA TYR A 137 14.46 -14.61 8.97
C TYR A 137 15.51 -15.68 8.63
N TYR A 138 15.94 -16.49 9.61
CA TYR A 138 17.02 -17.47 9.41
C TYR A 138 16.56 -18.85 8.97
N GLU A 139 15.51 -19.39 9.59
CA GLU A 139 15.09 -20.78 9.36
C GLU A 139 14.14 -20.89 8.17
N ILE A 140 13.35 -19.84 7.89
CA ILE A 140 12.43 -19.81 6.76
C ILE A 140 13.00 -19.03 5.56
N GLY A 141 13.91 -18.08 5.82
CA GLY A 141 14.61 -17.32 4.78
C GLY A 141 13.86 -16.09 4.28
N VAL A 142 12.91 -15.54 5.06
CA VAL A 142 12.21 -14.31 4.65
C VAL A 142 13.14 -13.09 4.75
N ASP A 143 12.94 -12.09 3.89
CA ASP A 143 13.82 -10.93 3.77
C ASP A 143 13.42 -9.76 4.69
N GLY A 144 12.19 -9.78 5.20
CA GLY A 144 11.70 -8.75 6.11
C GLY A 144 10.23 -8.89 6.48
N PHE A 145 9.72 -7.85 7.13
CA PHE A 145 8.47 -7.87 7.86
C PHE A 145 7.70 -6.55 7.72
N ARG A 146 6.39 -6.65 7.48
CA ARG A 146 5.44 -5.55 7.64
C ARG A 146 4.68 -5.75 8.94
N PHE A 147 4.81 -4.80 9.86
CA PHE A 147 4.23 -4.89 11.19
C PHE A 147 2.87 -4.22 11.24
N ASP A 148 1.84 -5.03 11.46
CA ASP A 148 0.46 -4.60 11.68
C ASP A 148 0.34 -3.79 12.97
N LEU A 149 -0.35 -2.65 12.91
CA LEU A 149 -0.58 -1.71 14.02
C LEU A 149 0.66 -1.57 14.93
N SER A 150 1.79 -1.21 14.31
CA SER A 150 3.11 -1.20 14.95
C SER A 150 3.23 -0.33 16.21
N PRO A 151 2.42 0.73 16.44
CA PRO A 151 2.56 1.53 17.65
C PRO A 151 2.37 0.74 18.94
N VAL A 152 1.64 -0.38 18.94
CA VAL A 152 1.53 -1.26 20.12
C VAL A 152 2.90 -1.79 20.55
N LEU A 153 3.80 -2.06 19.60
CA LEU A 153 5.17 -2.50 19.88
C LEU A 153 6.02 -1.38 20.52
N GLY A 154 5.57 -0.13 20.41
CA GLY A 154 6.15 1.04 21.05
C GLY A 154 5.67 1.29 22.49
N ARG A 155 4.70 0.53 23.00
CA ARG A 155 4.04 0.79 24.30
C ARG A 155 4.63 -0.04 25.45
N ASP A 156 4.73 0.55 26.64
CA ASP A 156 4.99 -0.19 27.88
C ASP A 156 3.76 -0.93 28.41
N SER A 157 3.92 -1.59 29.56
CA SER A 157 2.84 -2.32 30.24
C SER A 157 1.72 -1.43 30.80
N ASP A 158 1.91 -0.11 30.84
CA ASP A 158 0.89 0.90 31.18
C ASP A 158 0.31 1.57 29.92
N GLY A 159 0.70 1.12 28.72
CA GLY A 159 0.24 1.64 27.43
C GLY A 159 0.91 2.93 26.97
N GLN A 160 1.94 3.42 27.68
CA GLN A 160 2.67 4.66 27.36
C GLN A 160 3.76 4.42 26.32
N TRP A 161 4.06 5.45 25.52
CA TRP A 161 5.10 5.35 24.50
C TRP A 161 6.50 5.28 25.11
N LEU A 162 7.27 4.27 24.73
CA LEU A 162 8.65 4.07 25.14
C LEU A 162 9.63 4.45 24.04
N GLN A 163 10.60 5.28 24.40
CA GLN A 163 11.71 5.65 23.51
C GLN A 163 12.65 4.45 23.20
N HIS A 164 12.81 3.54 24.16
CA HIS A 164 13.58 2.30 24.03
C HIS A 164 12.63 1.09 24.07
N SER A 165 11.82 0.98 23.02
CA SER A 165 10.87 -0.11 22.82
C SER A 165 11.42 -1.17 21.87
N LEU A 166 10.67 -2.26 21.69
CA LEU A 166 10.93 -3.28 20.66
C LEU A 166 11.19 -2.65 19.28
N LEU A 167 10.51 -1.56 18.91
CA LEU A 167 10.75 -0.85 17.65
C LEU A 167 12.21 -0.38 17.50
N LYS A 168 12.83 0.06 18.60
CA LYS A 168 14.24 0.46 18.64
C LYS A 168 15.16 -0.75 18.72
N ASP A 169 14.78 -1.75 19.52
CA ASP A 169 15.56 -2.99 19.65
C ASP A 169 15.76 -3.66 18.28
N LEU A 170 14.75 -3.65 17.40
CA LEU A 170 14.83 -4.24 16.06
C LEU A 170 15.85 -3.57 15.14
N VAL A 171 15.94 -2.23 15.15
CA VAL A 171 16.92 -1.50 14.33
C VAL A 171 18.33 -1.53 14.90
N GLU A 172 18.47 -1.86 16.18
CA GLU A 172 19.77 -2.02 16.86
C GLU A 172 20.21 -3.49 16.98
N HIS A 173 19.32 -4.45 16.68
CA HIS A 173 19.60 -5.87 16.77
C HIS A 173 20.69 -6.28 15.77
N PRO A 174 21.74 -7.02 16.16
CA PRO A 174 22.89 -7.36 15.29
C PRO A 174 22.57 -8.20 14.04
N ILE A 175 21.31 -8.57 13.85
CA ILE A 175 20.84 -9.47 12.80
C ILE A 175 19.61 -8.84 12.15
N LEU A 176 18.53 -8.65 12.94
CA LEU A 176 17.27 -8.12 12.43
C LEU A 176 17.37 -6.69 11.89
N SER A 177 18.42 -5.93 12.23
CA SER A 177 18.71 -4.64 11.58
C SER A 177 19.01 -4.74 10.08
N HIS A 178 19.29 -5.95 9.58
CA HIS A 178 19.51 -6.23 8.16
C HIS A 178 18.23 -6.67 7.44
N ALA A 179 17.15 -6.95 8.16
CA ALA A 179 15.85 -7.27 7.57
C ALA A 179 15.16 -5.97 7.10
N LEU A 180 14.30 -6.08 6.10
CA LEU A 180 13.41 -4.98 5.72
C LEU A 180 12.33 -4.81 6.79
N LEU A 181 12.24 -3.63 7.40
CA LEU A 181 11.25 -3.32 8.45
C LEU A 181 10.24 -2.30 7.92
N ILE A 182 8.99 -2.71 7.78
CA ILE A 182 7.88 -1.87 7.31
C ILE A 182 6.85 -1.73 8.42
N SER A 183 6.32 -0.54 8.63
CA SER A 183 5.38 -0.23 9.70
C SER A 183 4.05 0.28 9.16
N GLU A 184 2.95 -0.26 9.69
CA GLU A 184 1.68 0.45 9.80
C GLU A 184 1.68 1.30 11.08
N SER A 185 2.02 2.58 10.95
CA SER A 185 2.36 3.44 12.09
C SER A 185 1.15 4.09 12.76
N TRP A 186 0.03 3.39 12.88
CA TRP A 186 -1.16 3.85 13.60
C TRP A 186 -1.82 2.70 14.36
N ASP A 187 -2.55 3.02 15.42
CA ASP A 187 -3.41 2.11 16.18
C ASP A 187 -4.64 2.88 16.73
N LEU A 188 -5.55 2.24 17.47
CA LEU A 188 -6.69 2.95 18.08
C LEU A 188 -6.27 3.96 19.17
N GLY A 189 -5.01 3.94 19.58
CA GLY A 189 -4.44 4.84 20.57
C GLY A 189 -3.62 6.00 19.98
N GLY A 190 -3.42 6.10 18.67
CA GLY A 190 -2.71 7.23 18.07
C GLY A 190 -2.21 7.03 16.62
N TYR A 191 -1.68 8.12 16.06
CA TYR A 191 -1.12 8.21 14.71
C TYR A 191 0.35 8.65 14.79
N PHE A 192 1.26 7.85 14.23
CA PHE A 192 2.71 7.94 14.43
C PHE A 192 3.50 7.92 13.11
N VAL A 193 2.86 8.19 11.97
CA VAL A 193 3.54 8.22 10.66
C VAL A 193 4.68 9.25 10.68
N GLY A 194 5.90 8.82 10.32
CA GLY A 194 7.12 9.62 10.35
C GLY A 194 7.82 9.68 11.72
N ALA A 195 7.22 9.06 12.75
CA ALA A 195 7.74 9.08 14.13
C ALA A 195 8.57 7.84 14.48
N LEU A 196 8.55 6.77 13.67
CA LEU A 196 9.28 5.53 13.95
C LEU A 196 10.81 5.73 13.97
N PRO A 197 11.62 4.87 14.61
CA PRO A 197 13.09 4.99 14.54
C PRO A 197 13.66 4.95 13.11
N SER A 198 14.86 5.51 12.90
CA SER A 198 15.55 5.38 11.60
C SER A 198 15.89 3.91 11.34
N GLY A 199 15.66 3.44 10.11
CA GLY A 199 15.77 2.03 9.73
C GLY A 199 14.42 1.41 9.34
N TRP A 200 13.31 2.05 9.72
CA TRP A 200 11.97 1.66 9.32
C TRP A 200 11.54 2.32 8.01
N SER A 201 10.77 1.60 7.20
CA SER A 201 9.89 2.18 6.17
C SER A 201 8.46 2.22 6.72
N GLU A 202 7.62 3.13 6.24
CA GLU A 202 6.27 3.29 6.78
C GLU A 202 5.23 3.36 5.65
N TRP A 203 4.09 2.69 5.84
CA TRP A 203 2.90 2.88 5.00
C TRP A 203 2.46 4.35 5.05
N ASN A 204 2.33 4.96 3.88
CA ASN A 204 1.97 6.37 3.74
C ASN A 204 0.50 6.54 3.32
N ASP A 205 -0.39 6.63 4.32
CA ASP A 205 -1.81 6.88 4.10
C ASP A 205 -2.10 8.30 3.58
N SER A 206 -1.26 9.29 3.92
CA SER A 206 -1.33 10.63 3.33
C SER A 206 -1.12 10.60 1.81
N TYR A 207 -0.19 9.78 1.32
CA TYR A 207 -0.02 9.54 -0.12
C TYR A 207 -1.29 8.97 -0.73
N ARG A 208 -1.81 7.89 -0.16
CA ARG A 208 -3.04 7.23 -0.60
C ARG A 208 -4.19 8.23 -0.73
N ASP A 209 -4.43 8.99 0.32
CA ASP A 209 -5.59 9.88 0.42
C ASP A 209 -5.46 11.07 -0.54
N THR A 210 -4.28 11.70 -0.63
CA THR A 210 -4.04 12.81 -1.57
C THR A 210 -4.20 12.36 -3.01
N VAL A 211 -3.65 11.21 -3.40
CA VAL A 211 -3.78 10.71 -4.78
C VAL A 211 -5.24 10.38 -5.09
N ARG A 212 -5.96 9.70 -4.19
CA ARG A 212 -7.39 9.41 -4.38
C ARG A 212 -8.23 10.68 -4.53
N LYS A 213 -8.01 11.68 -3.68
CA LYS A 213 -8.70 12.99 -3.77
C LYS A 213 -8.39 13.72 -5.07
N PHE A 214 -7.12 13.73 -5.51
CA PHE A 214 -6.74 14.33 -6.79
C PHE A 214 -7.43 13.63 -7.97
N ILE A 215 -7.45 12.29 -7.99
CA ILE A 215 -8.11 11.49 -9.02
C ILE A 215 -9.63 11.73 -9.02
N ARG A 216 -10.25 11.88 -7.85
CA ARG A 216 -11.67 12.22 -7.71
C ARG A 216 -11.99 13.61 -8.28
N GLY A 217 -11.01 14.52 -8.25
CA GLY A 217 -11.14 15.91 -8.69
C GLY A 217 -11.40 16.89 -7.55
N ASP A 218 -10.96 16.56 -6.33
CA ASP A 218 -11.09 17.44 -5.18
C ASP A 218 -10.19 18.68 -5.32
N PHE A 219 -10.68 19.82 -4.88
CA PHE A 219 -9.91 21.06 -4.79
C PHE A 219 -8.86 21.01 -3.66
N GLY A 220 -7.83 21.83 -3.79
CA GLY A 220 -6.78 22.03 -2.78
C GLY A 220 -5.70 20.95 -2.75
N GLN A 221 -5.67 20.03 -3.72
CA GLN A 221 -4.78 18.87 -3.66
C GLN A 221 -3.38 19.12 -4.23
N ILE A 222 -3.19 20.10 -5.13
CA ILE A 222 -1.91 20.29 -5.84
C ILE A 222 -0.69 20.46 -4.91
N PRO A 223 -0.72 21.29 -3.85
CA PRO A 223 0.43 21.43 -2.96
C PRO A 223 0.84 20.12 -2.27
N ASP A 224 -0.13 19.32 -1.82
CA ASP A 224 0.15 18.05 -1.18
C ASP A 224 0.53 16.98 -2.19
N LEU A 225 -0.09 16.95 -3.37
CA LEU A 225 0.24 16.02 -4.44
C LEU A 225 1.71 16.15 -4.86
N ILE A 226 2.23 17.37 -4.98
CA ILE A 226 3.64 17.63 -5.26
C ILE A 226 4.54 17.02 -4.17
N LYS A 227 4.21 17.23 -2.89
CA LYS A 227 4.97 16.63 -1.78
C LYS A 227 4.91 15.10 -1.84
N ARG A 228 3.74 14.51 -2.12
CA ARG A 228 3.55 13.07 -2.22
C ARG A 228 4.37 12.46 -3.37
N ILE A 229 4.33 13.09 -4.55
CA ILE A 229 5.10 12.66 -5.72
C ILE A 229 6.61 12.73 -5.45
N PHE A 230 7.08 13.76 -4.77
CA PHE A 230 8.51 13.95 -4.50
C PHE A 230 8.96 13.44 -3.13
N GLY A 231 8.36 12.33 -2.67
CA GLY A 231 8.91 11.50 -1.59
C GLY A 231 8.38 11.80 -0.19
N SER A 232 7.37 12.66 -0.06
CA SER A 232 6.76 13.03 1.23
C SER A 232 7.78 13.50 2.28
N VAL A 233 8.70 14.36 1.83
CA VAL A 233 9.80 14.91 2.64
C VAL A 233 9.29 15.60 3.92
N ASP A 234 8.10 16.17 3.87
CA ASP A 234 7.43 16.78 5.03
C ASP A 234 7.05 15.79 6.13
N LEU A 235 6.86 14.50 5.81
CA LEU A 235 6.52 13.46 6.78
C LEU A 235 7.77 12.70 7.24
N PHE A 236 8.59 12.23 6.31
CA PHE A 236 9.67 11.27 6.62
C PHE A 236 11.04 11.91 6.81
N HIS A 237 11.20 13.19 6.45
CA HIS A 237 12.50 13.88 6.47
C HIS A 237 12.56 15.11 7.34
N ALA A 238 11.45 15.53 7.96
CA ALA A 238 11.33 16.84 8.60
C ALA A 238 12.39 17.14 9.68
N ASN A 239 13.15 16.16 10.21
CA ASN A 239 14.19 16.38 11.23
C ASN A 239 15.28 15.27 11.30
N ARG A 240 15.66 14.59 10.21
CA ARG A 240 16.49 13.37 10.29
C ARG A 240 17.73 13.35 9.40
N LYS A 241 18.82 12.73 9.89
CA LYS A 241 20.13 12.59 9.21
C LYS A 241 20.20 11.41 8.23
N LYS A 242 19.25 10.46 8.28
CA LYS A 242 19.20 9.25 7.45
C LYS A 242 17.82 9.13 6.81
N TYR A 243 17.79 8.59 5.59
CA TYR A 243 16.57 8.41 4.81
C TYR A 243 15.59 7.48 5.53
N GLN A 244 14.31 7.85 5.53
CA GLN A 244 13.22 7.02 6.00
C GLN A 244 12.27 6.83 4.82
N SER A 245 12.09 5.57 4.38
CA SER A 245 11.38 5.31 3.14
C SER A 245 9.88 5.38 3.32
N SER A 246 9.23 6.11 2.41
CA SER A 246 7.77 6.11 2.23
C SER A 246 7.34 4.88 1.44
N ILE A 247 6.47 4.04 1.99
CA ILE A 247 5.73 3.03 1.21
C ILE A 247 4.48 3.68 0.65
N ASN A 248 4.50 3.99 -0.65
CA ASN A 248 3.40 4.62 -1.35
C ASN A 248 2.43 3.56 -1.85
N PHE A 249 1.14 3.74 -1.59
CA PHE A 249 0.11 2.84 -2.08
C PHE A 249 -1.18 3.61 -2.35
N ILE A 250 -2.00 3.11 -3.27
CA ILE A 250 -3.31 3.69 -3.58
C ILE A 250 -4.42 2.79 -3.06
N ALA A 251 -4.21 1.48 -3.03
CA ALA A 251 -5.08 0.50 -2.42
C ALA A 251 -4.21 -0.56 -1.73
N CYS A 252 -4.77 -1.16 -0.68
CA CYS A 252 -4.20 -2.31 0.02
C CYS A 252 -5.34 -3.31 0.29
N HIS A 253 -5.09 -4.36 1.06
CA HIS A 253 -6.12 -5.35 1.37
C HIS A 253 -7.29 -4.72 2.16
N ASP A 254 -6.99 -3.71 2.98
CA ASP A 254 -7.98 -2.83 3.59
C ASP A 254 -8.55 -1.80 2.60
N GLY A 255 -9.86 -1.59 2.68
CA GLY A 255 -10.55 -0.63 1.82
C GLY A 255 -10.90 -1.21 0.45
N PHE A 256 -11.17 -0.31 -0.49
CA PHE A 256 -11.48 -0.69 -1.86
C PHE A 256 -10.22 -1.10 -2.64
N THR A 257 -10.41 -2.03 -3.60
CA THR A 257 -9.49 -2.20 -4.72
C THR A 257 -9.47 -0.93 -5.58
N MET A 258 -8.46 -0.73 -6.44
CA MET A 258 -8.43 0.44 -7.31
C MET A 258 -9.65 0.50 -8.25
N TRP A 259 -10.14 -0.66 -8.73
CA TRP A 259 -11.34 -0.69 -9.58
C TRP A 259 -12.59 -0.27 -8.81
N ASP A 260 -12.69 -0.67 -7.54
CA ASP A 260 -13.85 -0.34 -6.71
C ASP A 260 -13.83 1.12 -6.25
N LEU A 261 -12.65 1.75 -6.09
CA LEU A 261 -12.51 3.20 -5.88
C LEU A 261 -13.15 4.03 -7.00
N LEU A 262 -13.20 3.48 -8.22
CA LEU A 262 -13.76 4.13 -9.39
C LEU A 262 -15.18 3.67 -9.70
N SER A 263 -15.69 2.68 -8.97
CA SER A 263 -16.98 2.06 -9.21
C SER A 263 -18.00 2.31 -8.10
N TYR A 264 -17.57 2.67 -6.91
CA TYR A 264 -18.46 2.81 -5.75
C TYR A 264 -18.21 4.10 -4.97
N ASN A 265 -19.27 4.83 -4.65
CA ASN A 265 -19.25 5.97 -3.72
C ASN A 265 -19.42 5.54 -2.27
N ARG A 266 -19.97 4.33 -2.02
CA ARG A 266 -20.24 3.81 -0.67
C ARG A 266 -19.78 2.38 -0.54
N LYS A 267 -19.44 1.95 0.68
CA LYS A 267 -19.12 0.55 0.99
C LYS A 267 -20.39 -0.33 1.00
N TYR A 268 -20.21 -1.57 0.53
CA TYR A 268 -21.21 -2.63 0.42
C TYR A 268 -20.69 -3.90 1.11
N ASN A 269 -20.52 -3.82 2.43
CA ASN A 269 -19.96 -4.84 3.30
C ASN A 269 -21.05 -5.75 3.90
N PHE A 270 -22.27 -5.76 3.35
CA PHE A 270 -23.38 -6.54 3.90
C PHE A 270 -23.07 -8.05 4.01
N ALA A 271 -22.25 -8.58 3.10
CA ALA A 271 -21.80 -9.96 3.12
C ALA A 271 -20.95 -10.31 4.36
N ASN A 272 -20.40 -9.31 5.07
CA ASN A 272 -19.58 -9.51 6.25
C ASN A 272 -20.40 -9.83 7.51
N GLY A 273 -21.72 -9.64 7.48
CA GLY A 273 -22.61 -9.94 8.61
C GLY A 273 -22.74 -8.82 9.64
N GLU A 274 -21.97 -7.74 9.54
CA GLU A 274 -21.99 -6.66 10.54
C GLU A 274 -22.93 -5.50 10.17
N GLN A 275 -23.94 -5.78 9.33
CA GLN A 275 -24.93 -4.81 8.86
C GLN A 275 -24.27 -3.54 8.25
N ASN A 276 -23.18 -3.73 7.50
CA ASN A 276 -22.42 -2.65 6.84
C ASN A 276 -21.75 -1.65 7.82
N ARG A 277 -21.62 -1.99 9.11
CA ARG A 277 -20.96 -1.12 10.10
C ARG A 277 -19.44 -1.14 9.96
N ASP A 278 -18.88 -2.28 9.61
CA ASP A 278 -17.45 -2.55 9.47
C ASP A 278 -16.83 -1.89 8.22
N GLY A 279 -15.52 -1.65 8.23
CA GLY A 279 -14.79 -0.97 7.14
C GLY A 279 -14.87 0.56 7.14
N SER A 280 -13.99 1.23 6.39
CA SER A 280 -13.93 2.71 6.36
C SER A 280 -15.16 3.33 5.69
N ASN A 281 -15.74 4.36 6.30
CA ASN A 281 -16.79 5.15 5.65
C ASN A 281 -16.24 6.14 4.61
N GLU A 282 -15.04 6.67 4.87
CA GLU A 282 -14.39 7.62 3.96
C GLU A 282 -13.36 6.87 3.12
N ASN A 283 -13.59 6.84 1.80
CA ASN A 283 -12.77 6.09 0.86
C ASN A 283 -12.11 6.97 -0.20
N TYR A 284 -12.52 8.25 -0.29
CA TYR A 284 -12.12 9.17 -1.35
C TYR A 284 -12.36 8.61 -2.76
N SER A 285 -13.45 7.86 -2.93
CA SER A 285 -13.85 7.18 -4.16
C SER A 285 -14.87 7.98 -4.96
N TYR A 286 -15.03 7.67 -6.26
CA TYR A 286 -16.08 8.21 -7.10
C TYR A 286 -16.51 7.24 -8.19
N ASN A 287 -17.82 6.97 -8.29
CA ASN A 287 -18.37 5.96 -9.22
C ASN A 287 -18.48 6.43 -10.69
N HIS A 288 -18.21 7.71 -10.96
CA HIS A 288 -18.31 8.33 -12.29
C HIS A 288 -19.70 8.29 -12.95
N GLY A 289 -20.77 8.18 -12.16
CA GLY A 289 -22.17 8.34 -12.59
C GLY A 289 -23.06 7.14 -12.33
N GLU A 290 -22.50 5.92 -12.29
CA GLU A 290 -23.26 4.69 -12.08
C GLU A 290 -22.61 3.85 -10.96
N GLU A 291 -23.35 3.48 -9.92
CA GLU A 291 -22.81 2.71 -8.79
C GLU A 291 -22.63 1.23 -9.17
N GLY A 292 -21.42 0.71 -8.97
CA GLY A 292 -21.05 -0.68 -9.22
C GLY A 292 -20.88 -1.04 -10.70
N LYS A 293 -21.34 -2.23 -11.07
CA LYS A 293 -21.21 -2.75 -12.43
C LYS A 293 -22.06 -1.91 -13.39
N THR A 294 -21.45 -1.53 -14.52
CA THR A 294 -22.10 -0.80 -15.61
C THR A 294 -21.70 -1.40 -16.97
N ASP A 295 -22.59 -1.29 -17.94
CA ASP A 295 -22.34 -1.59 -19.36
C ASP A 295 -22.19 -0.30 -20.21
N ASN A 296 -22.19 0.87 -19.56
CA ASN A 296 -22.01 2.17 -20.21
C ASN A 296 -20.55 2.34 -20.68
N PRO A 297 -20.28 2.35 -22.00
CA PRO A 297 -18.92 2.34 -22.52
C PRO A 297 -18.14 3.62 -22.15
N THR A 298 -18.83 4.76 -22.01
CA THR A 298 -18.20 6.03 -21.62
C THR A 298 -17.69 5.99 -20.19
N ILE A 299 -18.49 5.43 -19.27
CA ILE A 299 -18.08 5.30 -17.86
C ILE A 299 -16.95 4.26 -17.74
N LEU A 300 -17.05 3.13 -18.44
CA LEU A 300 -15.99 2.11 -18.43
C LEU A 300 -14.66 2.65 -18.96
N ALA A 301 -14.67 3.39 -20.07
CA ALA A 301 -13.47 4.02 -20.61
C ALA A 301 -12.86 5.02 -19.61
N LEU A 302 -13.69 5.84 -18.96
CA LEU A 302 -13.23 6.77 -17.94
C LEU A 302 -12.63 6.04 -16.73
N ARG A 303 -13.24 4.96 -16.23
CA ARG A 303 -12.66 4.18 -15.12
C ARG A 303 -11.31 3.56 -15.50
N ILE A 304 -11.17 3.04 -16.72
CA ILE A 304 -9.89 2.52 -17.23
C ILE A 304 -8.84 3.63 -17.30
N GLN A 305 -9.21 4.82 -17.79
CA GLN A 305 -8.32 5.98 -17.82
C GLN A 305 -7.86 6.38 -16.40
N GLN A 306 -8.78 6.42 -15.44
CA GLN A 306 -8.48 6.76 -14.04
C GLN A 306 -7.61 5.70 -13.35
N MET A 307 -7.80 4.41 -13.67
CA MET A 307 -6.89 3.33 -13.25
C MET A 307 -5.46 3.61 -13.73
N LYS A 308 -5.30 3.97 -15.01
CA LYS A 308 -4.00 4.30 -15.59
C LYS A 308 -3.39 5.55 -14.95
N ASN A 309 -4.19 6.58 -14.62
CA ASN A 309 -3.72 7.75 -13.88
C ASN A 309 -3.19 7.35 -12.49
N MET A 310 -3.92 6.49 -11.76
CA MET A 310 -3.47 5.98 -10.46
C MET A 310 -2.15 5.21 -10.58
N MET A 311 -2.03 4.30 -11.55
CA MET A 311 -0.78 3.58 -11.81
C MET A 311 0.37 4.52 -12.20
N LEU A 312 0.10 5.51 -13.04
CA LEU A 312 1.09 6.49 -13.47
C LEU A 312 1.64 7.24 -12.27
N ILE A 313 0.77 7.83 -11.45
CA ILE A 313 1.18 8.60 -10.26
C ILE A 313 1.93 7.69 -9.27
N LEU A 314 1.47 6.46 -9.04
CA LEU A 314 2.14 5.49 -8.17
C LEU A 314 3.60 5.23 -8.59
N TYR A 315 3.82 4.94 -9.87
CA TYR A 315 5.13 4.48 -10.35
C TYR A 315 6.10 5.60 -10.74
N ILE A 316 5.64 6.84 -10.92
CA ILE A 316 6.53 8.01 -11.12
C ILE A 316 6.94 8.66 -9.79
N SER A 317 6.21 8.42 -8.71
CA SER A 317 6.50 9.03 -7.40
C SER A 317 7.79 8.48 -6.76
N GLN A 318 8.54 9.34 -6.06
CA GLN A 318 9.64 8.92 -5.19
C GLN A 318 9.11 8.16 -3.97
N GLY A 319 9.92 7.25 -3.43
CA GLY A 319 9.52 6.28 -2.40
C GLY A 319 9.43 4.86 -2.97
N ILE A 320 8.76 3.96 -2.26
CA ILE A 320 8.63 2.54 -2.65
C ILE A 320 7.15 2.28 -2.98
N PRO A 321 6.78 2.00 -4.24
CA PRO A 321 5.40 1.71 -4.59
C PRO A 321 5.00 0.31 -4.14
N MET A 322 3.85 0.19 -3.48
CA MET A 322 3.17 -1.06 -3.17
C MET A 322 1.91 -1.18 -4.03
N LEU A 323 1.73 -2.34 -4.64
CA LEU A 323 0.60 -2.68 -5.49
C LEU A 323 -0.22 -3.82 -4.86
N LEU A 324 -1.51 -3.60 -4.65
CA LEU A 324 -2.43 -4.63 -4.17
C LEU A 324 -2.63 -5.71 -5.24
N MET A 325 -2.62 -6.97 -4.81
CA MET A 325 -2.92 -8.14 -5.66
C MET A 325 -4.20 -7.93 -6.48
N GLY A 326 -4.05 -8.00 -7.81
CA GLY A 326 -5.14 -7.98 -8.77
C GLY A 326 -5.52 -6.59 -9.27
N ASP A 327 -5.00 -5.50 -8.70
CA ASP A 327 -5.25 -4.16 -9.25
C ASP A 327 -4.67 -4.00 -10.67
N GLU A 328 -3.61 -4.75 -11.01
CA GLU A 328 -3.05 -4.83 -12.36
C GLU A 328 -3.99 -5.45 -13.39
N ILE A 329 -5.07 -6.10 -12.96
CA ILE A 329 -6.16 -6.61 -13.81
C ILE A 329 -7.53 -6.08 -13.38
N ALA A 330 -7.54 -4.95 -12.67
CA ALA A 330 -8.74 -4.31 -12.15
C ALA A 330 -9.61 -5.25 -11.30
N ARG A 331 -9.03 -6.02 -10.37
CA ARG A 331 -9.78 -6.87 -9.43
C ARG A 331 -10.83 -6.05 -8.68
N THR A 332 -11.97 -6.68 -8.40
CA THR A 332 -13.10 -6.06 -7.71
C THR A 332 -13.50 -6.91 -6.52
N GLN A 333 -13.91 -6.25 -5.43
CA GLN A 333 -14.55 -6.85 -4.27
C GLN A 333 -16.06 -6.52 -4.25
N LEU A 334 -16.61 -6.12 -5.40
CA LEU A 334 -18.01 -5.78 -5.59
C LEU A 334 -18.50 -4.67 -4.64
N GLY A 335 -17.60 -3.76 -4.29
CA GLY A 335 -17.90 -2.67 -3.36
C GLY A 335 -17.75 -3.07 -1.89
N ASN A 336 -17.28 -4.28 -1.58
CA ASN A 336 -16.87 -4.62 -0.21
C ASN A 336 -15.48 -4.04 0.05
N ASN A 337 -15.38 -3.09 0.98
CA ASN A 337 -14.12 -2.41 1.32
C ASN A 337 -13.45 -2.97 2.59
N ASN A 338 -13.91 -4.14 3.06
CA ASN A 338 -13.38 -4.79 4.26
C ASN A 338 -13.62 -6.30 4.16
N ALA A 339 -13.07 -6.95 3.13
CA ALA A 339 -13.41 -8.33 2.80
C ALA A 339 -12.69 -9.38 3.69
N TYR A 340 -12.45 -9.06 4.96
CA TYR A 340 -11.63 -9.83 5.91
C TYR A 340 -12.16 -11.22 6.24
N CYS A 341 -13.48 -11.39 6.14
CA CYS A 341 -14.19 -12.63 6.43
C CYS A 341 -14.68 -13.37 5.16
N GLN A 342 -14.26 -12.92 3.97
CA GLN A 342 -14.72 -13.45 2.69
C GLN A 342 -13.68 -14.41 2.09
N ASP A 343 -13.89 -15.71 2.28
CA ASP A 343 -13.17 -16.75 1.52
C ASP A 343 -14.07 -17.25 0.37
N ASN A 344 -14.17 -16.43 -0.69
CA ASN A 344 -14.98 -16.72 -1.87
C ASN A 344 -14.58 -15.80 -3.04
N LYS A 345 -15.37 -15.83 -4.12
CA LYS A 345 -15.15 -15.04 -5.35
C LYS A 345 -15.07 -13.52 -5.15
N ILE A 346 -15.47 -12.98 -4.00
CA ILE A 346 -15.26 -11.56 -3.67
C ILE A 346 -13.76 -11.25 -3.56
N THR A 347 -12.96 -12.15 -2.98
CA THR A 347 -11.54 -11.92 -2.71
C THR A 347 -10.62 -12.67 -3.66
N TRP A 348 -11.05 -13.83 -4.17
CA TRP A 348 -10.24 -14.67 -5.06
C TRP A 348 -9.82 -13.95 -6.35
N MET A 349 -8.62 -14.31 -6.85
CA MET A 349 -8.11 -13.79 -8.11
C MET A 349 -8.91 -14.36 -9.31
N ASP A 350 -9.61 -13.48 -10.03
CA ASP A 350 -10.32 -13.83 -11.27
C ASP A 350 -9.43 -13.57 -12.48
N TRP A 351 -8.74 -14.62 -12.93
CA TRP A 351 -7.81 -14.54 -14.07
C TRP A 351 -8.47 -14.16 -15.40
N SER A 352 -9.79 -14.35 -15.56
CA SER A 352 -10.50 -13.94 -16.78
C SER A 352 -10.51 -12.42 -16.96
N ARG A 353 -10.35 -11.66 -15.86
CA ARG A 353 -10.26 -10.20 -15.91
C ARG A 353 -9.01 -9.71 -16.64
N LYS A 354 -7.92 -10.49 -16.63
CA LYS A 354 -6.69 -10.13 -17.35
C LYS A 354 -6.96 -9.91 -18.84
N GLU A 355 -7.74 -10.80 -19.45
CA GLU A 355 -8.09 -10.69 -20.87
C GLU A 355 -8.96 -9.46 -21.13
N ARG A 356 -9.91 -9.19 -20.23
CA ARG A 356 -10.80 -8.03 -20.32
C ARG A 356 -10.10 -6.69 -20.11
N PHE A 357 -9.12 -6.64 -19.22
CA PHE A 357 -8.38 -5.44 -18.81
C PHE A 357 -6.90 -5.52 -19.20
N GLN A 358 -6.64 -6.12 -20.37
CA GLN A 358 -5.28 -6.35 -20.88
C GLN A 358 -4.50 -5.05 -21.04
N ASP A 359 -5.18 -3.93 -21.32
CA ASP A 359 -4.56 -2.61 -21.45
C ASP A 359 -4.08 -2.07 -20.10
N ILE A 360 -4.82 -2.27 -19.00
CA ILE A 360 -4.36 -1.95 -17.63
C ILE A 360 -3.17 -2.83 -17.25
N PHE A 361 -3.23 -4.12 -17.55
CA PHE A 361 -2.13 -5.04 -17.27
C PHE A 361 -0.84 -4.64 -18.00
N THR A 362 -0.95 -4.38 -19.31
CA THR A 362 0.17 -3.91 -20.13
C THR A 362 0.68 -2.57 -19.63
N PHE A 363 -0.20 -1.60 -19.33
CA PHE A 363 0.19 -0.29 -18.81
C PHE A 363 0.95 -0.41 -17.48
N THR A 364 0.47 -1.25 -16.57
CA THR A 364 1.12 -1.50 -15.27
C THR A 364 2.51 -2.09 -15.46
N LYS A 365 2.65 -3.07 -16.37
CA LYS A 365 3.96 -3.65 -16.73
C LYS A 365 4.90 -2.59 -17.31
N SER A 366 4.41 -1.74 -18.20
CA SER A 366 5.19 -0.64 -18.81
C SER A 366 5.63 0.39 -17.77
N MET A 367 4.78 0.75 -16.81
CA MET A 367 5.13 1.64 -15.70
C MET A 367 6.21 1.05 -14.78
N ILE A 368 6.09 -0.25 -14.43
CA ILE A 368 7.12 -0.95 -13.66
C ILE A 368 8.45 -0.95 -14.42
N GLN A 369 8.42 -1.24 -15.72
CA GLN A 369 9.63 -1.24 -16.55
C GLN A 369 10.24 0.16 -16.64
N LEU A 370 9.43 1.20 -16.86
CA LEU A 370 9.89 2.59 -16.89
C LEU A 370 10.62 2.95 -15.59
N ARG A 371 10.00 2.67 -14.44
CA ARG A 371 10.59 2.93 -13.13
C ARG A 371 11.91 2.18 -12.93
N LYS A 372 12.01 0.92 -13.39
CA LYS A 372 13.23 0.12 -13.31
C LYS A 372 14.33 0.61 -14.26
N SER A 373 13.97 1.18 -15.40
CA SER A 373 14.92 1.62 -16.43
C SER A 373 15.62 2.95 -16.11
N TYR A 374 15.01 3.83 -15.32
CA TYR A 374 15.55 5.17 -15.05
C TYR A 374 15.71 5.44 -13.56
N SER A 375 16.88 5.93 -13.17
CA SER A 375 17.24 6.20 -11.77
C SER A 375 16.41 7.32 -11.16
N ILE A 376 15.95 8.27 -11.98
CA ILE A 376 15.20 9.46 -11.55
C ILE A 376 13.90 9.10 -10.80
N PHE A 377 13.35 7.91 -11.00
CA PHE A 377 12.14 7.45 -10.30
C PHE A 377 12.44 6.69 -9.00
N ARG A 378 13.70 6.36 -8.70
CA ARG A 378 14.10 5.46 -7.60
C ARG A 378 15.25 6.05 -6.78
N ARG A 379 15.22 7.36 -6.51
CA ARG A 379 16.31 8.02 -5.79
C ARG A 379 16.22 7.72 -4.31
N GLU A 380 17.38 7.47 -3.70
CA GLU A 380 17.54 7.31 -2.25
C GLU A 380 17.73 8.65 -1.52
N GLU A 381 17.95 9.73 -2.28
CA GLU A 381 18.08 11.08 -1.76
C GLU A 381 16.92 11.94 -2.28
N TYR A 382 16.68 13.06 -1.61
CA TYR A 382 15.70 14.03 -2.10
C TYR A 382 16.14 14.58 -3.45
N LEU A 383 15.17 14.67 -4.36
CA LEU A 383 15.37 15.36 -5.62
C LEU A 383 15.58 16.85 -5.39
N LYS A 384 16.52 17.43 -6.11
CA LYS A 384 16.80 18.87 -6.05
C LYS A 384 15.90 19.63 -7.01
N MET A 385 15.18 20.60 -6.46
CA MET A 385 14.40 21.54 -7.26
C MET A 385 15.34 22.41 -8.10
N ASP A 386 14.91 22.75 -9.32
CA ASP A 386 15.66 23.52 -10.32
C ASP A 386 16.96 22.86 -10.84
N GLU A 387 17.21 21.60 -10.48
CA GLU A 387 18.30 20.77 -11.01
C GLU A 387 17.75 19.46 -11.60
N GLU A 388 17.00 18.70 -10.80
CA GLU A 388 16.41 17.41 -11.17
C GLU A 388 14.91 17.53 -11.43
N ILE A 389 14.22 18.48 -10.77
CA ILE A 389 12.80 18.76 -10.93
C ILE A 389 12.60 20.21 -11.38
N PHE A 390 11.75 20.43 -12.38
CA PHE A 390 11.23 21.76 -12.71
C PHE A 390 9.70 21.70 -12.68
N LEU A 391 9.05 22.58 -11.92
CA LEU A 391 7.59 22.61 -11.81
C LEU A 391 6.99 23.58 -12.84
N HIS A 392 5.89 23.17 -13.46
CA HIS A 392 5.12 23.94 -14.43
C HIS A 392 3.62 23.83 -14.11
N GLY A 393 2.81 24.72 -14.70
CA GLY A 393 1.37 24.52 -14.82
C GLY A 393 1.04 24.17 -16.27
N VAL A 394 -0.09 24.67 -16.77
CA VAL A 394 -0.35 24.72 -18.22
C VAL A 394 0.66 25.62 -18.96
N LYS A 395 1.28 26.56 -18.24
CA LYS A 395 2.39 27.40 -18.70
C LYS A 395 3.69 27.00 -18.03
N LEU A 396 4.80 27.15 -18.75
CA LEU A 396 6.12 26.80 -18.22
C LEU A 396 6.49 27.66 -17.00
N HIS A 397 7.05 27.01 -15.97
CA HIS A 397 7.52 27.64 -14.72
C HIS A 397 6.44 28.41 -13.95
N GLN A 398 5.16 28.10 -14.21
CA GLN A 398 4.01 28.73 -13.58
C GLN A 398 3.06 27.66 -13.00
N PRO A 399 3.50 26.85 -12.02
CA PRO A 399 2.61 25.94 -11.32
C PRO A 399 1.48 26.71 -10.62
N ASP A 400 0.25 26.20 -10.70
CA ASP A 400 -0.92 26.79 -10.07
C ASP A 400 -1.18 26.14 -8.70
N TYR A 401 -0.89 26.88 -7.63
CA TYR A 401 -1.14 26.46 -6.25
C TYR A 401 -2.48 26.96 -5.69
N SER A 402 -3.33 27.56 -6.53
CA SER A 402 -4.63 28.03 -6.09
C SER A 402 -5.50 26.87 -5.61
N PHE A 403 -6.43 27.16 -4.69
CA PHE A 403 -7.32 26.13 -4.14
C PHE A 403 -8.09 25.37 -5.22
N HIS A 404 -8.51 26.04 -6.31
CA HIS A 404 -9.30 25.41 -7.37
C HIS A 404 -8.46 24.73 -8.45
N SER A 405 -7.13 24.68 -8.29
CA SER A 405 -6.26 24.03 -9.27
C SER A 405 -6.47 22.52 -9.25
N LEU A 406 -6.60 21.93 -10.45
CA LEU A 406 -6.75 20.49 -10.67
C LEU A 406 -5.72 19.97 -11.69
N SER A 407 -4.65 20.71 -11.94
CA SER A 407 -3.58 20.27 -12.83
C SER A 407 -2.20 20.68 -12.35
N ILE A 408 -1.22 19.88 -12.74
CA ILE A 408 0.21 20.18 -12.50
C ILE A 408 1.03 19.52 -13.60
N ALA A 409 2.15 20.14 -13.97
CA ALA A 409 3.14 19.52 -14.83
C ALA A 409 4.54 19.70 -14.25
N PHE A 410 5.47 18.84 -14.63
CA PHE A 410 6.85 18.92 -14.17
C PHE A 410 7.80 18.20 -15.12
N GLU A 411 9.01 18.73 -15.23
CA GLU A 411 10.14 18.02 -15.83
C GLU A 411 10.89 17.21 -14.78
N LEU A 412 11.37 16.03 -15.18
CA LEU A 412 12.32 15.23 -14.43
C LEU A 412 13.56 14.97 -15.29
N PHE A 413 14.74 15.21 -14.75
CA PHE A 413 16.00 14.96 -15.43
C PHE A 413 16.74 13.78 -14.84
N ASP A 414 16.81 12.68 -15.59
CA ASP A 414 17.64 11.53 -15.26
C ASP A 414 19.08 11.78 -15.66
N GLN A 415 19.93 12.06 -14.67
CA GLN A 415 21.33 12.43 -14.89
C GLN A 415 22.16 11.27 -15.47
N GLU A 416 21.84 10.02 -15.10
CA GLU A 416 22.57 8.83 -15.55
C GLU A 416 22.44 8.60 -17.05
N THR A 417 21.21 8.65 -17.57
CA THR A 417 20.92 8.45 -18.99
C THR A 417 20.90 9.76 -19.79
N LYS A 418 20.98 10.91 -19.12
CA LYS A 418 20.78 12.25 -19.70
C LYS A 418 19.43 12.39 -20.41
N THR A 419 18.41 11.72 -19.89
CA THR A 419 17.04 11.71 -20.40
C THR A 419 16.19 12.68 -19.61
N ARG A 420 15.37 13.49 -20.28
CA ARG A 420 14.32 14.27 -19.63
C ARG A 420 12.97 13.62 -19.84
N PHE A 421 12.13 13.75 -18.82
CA PHE A 421 10.72 13.42 -18.87
C PHE A 421 9.92 14.70 -18.65
N TYR A 422 8.82 14.85 -19.37
CA TYR A 422 7.80 15.86 -19.07
C TYR A 422 6.51 15.13 -18.69
N ILE A 423 6.03 15.35 -17.48
CA ILE A 423 4.85 14.68 -16.94
C ILE A 423 3.80 15.75 -16.66
N ALA A 424 2.58 15.54 -17.13
CA ALA A 424 1.46 16.42 -16.86
C ALA A 424 0.26 15.62 -16.37
N LEU A 425 -0.40 16.14 -15.35
CA LEU A 425 -1.57 15.55 -14.70
C LEU A 425 -2.72 16.54 -14.84
N ASN A 426 -3.84 16.10 -15.43
CA ASN A 426 -5.04 16.90 -15.59
C ASN A 426 -6.23 16.19 -14.94
N SER A 427 -6.79 16.74 -13.86
CA SER A 427 -8.02 16.26 -13.23
C SER A 427 -9.25 17.14 -13.56
N TYR A 428 -9.09 18.17 -14.40
CA TYR A 428 -10.22 18.95 -14.92
C TYR A 428 -11.13 18.10 -15.82
N SER A 429 -12.37 18.56 -15.99
CA SER A 429 -13.34 17.93 -16.91
C SER A 429 -13.17 18.41 -18.36
N GLU A 430 -12.25 19.33 -18.58
CA GLU A 430 -11.88 19.94 -19.84
C GLU A 430 -10.49 19.48 -20.31
N THR A 431 -10.28 19.54 -21.63
CA THR A 431 -8.93 19.44 -22.21
C THR A 431 -8.14 20.70 -21.88
N LEU A 432 -6.88 20.52 -21.47
CA LEU A 432 -5.95 21.62 -21.21
C LEU A 432 -4.77 21.57 -22.19
N GLU A 433 -4.32 22.75 -22.63
CA GLU A 433 -3.11 22.92 -23.42
C GLU A 433 -1.91 23.12 -22.50
N PHE A 434 -0.99 22.16 -22.46
CA PHE A 434 0.24 22.26 -21.68
C PHE A 434 1.39 22.72 -22.59
N GLU A 435 1.99 23.87 -22.31
CA GLU A 435 3.22 24.31 -22.95
C GLU A 435 4.36 23.31 -22.70
N LEU A 436 5.16 23.04 -23.71
CA LEU A 436 6.29 22.11 -23.64
C LEU A 436 7.61 22.87 -23.57
N PRO A 437 8.55 22.44 -22.71
CA PRO A 437 9.89 23.00 -22.66
C PRO A 437 10.59 22.88 -24.01
N ILE A 438 11.30 23.94 -24.41
CA ILE A 438 12.13 23.92 -25.61
C ILE A 438 13.39 23.11 -25.29
N LEU A 439 13.59 22.03 -26.03
CA LEU A 439 14.76 21.17 -25.90
C LEU A 439 15.93 21.74 -26.71
N GLU A 440 17.12 21.69 -26.14
CA GLU A 440 18.37 22.01 -26.81
C GLU A 440 18.95 20.79 -27.55
N ASP A 441 20.07 20.97 -28.25
CA ASP A 441 20.88 19.89 -28.83
C ASP A 441 20.17 18.95 -29.84
N GLY A 442 19.12 19.45 -30.50
CA GLY A 442 18.39 18.68 -31.51
C GLY A 442 17.54 17.55 -30.95
N LYS A 443 17.34 17.50 -29.63
CA LYS A 443 16.43 16.55 -28.97
C LYS A 443 14.98 16.90 -29.24
N HIS A 444 14.13 15.88 -29.24
CA HIS A 444 12.69 16.05 -29.43
C HIS A 444 11.90 15.30 -28.36
N TRP A 445 10.72 15.83 -28.05
CA TRP A 445 9.75 15.15 -27.20
C TRP A 445 9.07 14.03 -27.98
N TYR A 446 9.00 12.86 -27.38
CA TYR A 446 8.24 11.72 -27.88
C TYR A 446 7.17 11.34 -26.85
N LEU A 447 5.95 11.09 -27.32
CA LEU A 447 4.86 10.64 -26.45
C LEU A 447 5.13 9.22 -25.97
N LEU A 448 5.45 9.09 -24.69
CA LEU A 448 5.60 7.78 -24.07
C LEU A 448 4.23 7.21 -23.73
N THR A 449 3.39 7.98 -23.05
CA THR A 449 2.00 7.61 -22.78
C THR A 449 1.07 8.81 -22.59
N ASP A 450 -0.19 8.62 -22.95
CA ASP A 450 -1.32 9.49 -22.59
C ASP A 450 -2.47 8.55 -22.17
N THR A 451 -2.94 8.68 -20.94
CA THR A 451 -3.92 7.75 -20.38
C THR A 451 -5.28 7.79 -21.09
N ALA A 452 -5.57 8.84 -21.84
CA ALA A 452 -6.74 8.94 -22.71
C ALA A 452 -6.59 8.23 -24.06
N LYS A 453 -5.36 7.84 -24.43
CA LYS A 453 -5.01 7.14 -25.68
C LYS A 453 -4.69 5.65 -25.40
N PRO A 454 -5.64 4.71 -25.60
CA PRO A 454 -5.46 3.29 -25.24
C PRO A 454 -4.25 2.61 -25.88
N GLU A 455 -3.89 3.01 -27.10
CA GLU A 455 -2.76 2.51 -27.88
C GLU A 455 -1.40 2.79 -27.23
N THR A 456 -1.32 3.77 -26.33
CA THR A 456 -0.05 4.17 -25.71
C THR A 456 0.35 3.31 -24.50
N CYS A 457 -0.38 2.23 -24.16
CA CYS A 457 -0.06 1.38 -23.01
C CYS A 457 1.28 0.61 -23.12
N TYR A 458 1.86 0.51 -24.32
CA TYR A 458 3.14 -0.18 -24.58
C TYR A 458 4.38 0.71 -24.48
N PHE A 459 4.21 2.03 -24.34
CA PHE A 459 5.31 2.98 -24.11
C PHE A 459 6.37 2.96 -25.24
N GLN A 460 5.93 2.85 -26.49
CA GLN A 460 6.82 2.73 -27.66
C GLN A 460 7.61 4.03 -27.92
N ALA A 461 7.03 5.19 -27.59
CA ALA A 461 7.60 6.50 -27.85
C ALA A 461 7.95 6.73 -29.34
N ASP A 462 7.01 6.38 -30.23
CA ASP A 462 7.16 6.52 -31.69
C ASP A 462 6.59 7.85 -32.22
N GLU A 463 5.64 8.45 -31.51
CA GLU A 463 5.02 9.74 -31.86
C GLU A 463 5.92 10.89 -31.41
N ARG A 464 6.58 11.56 -32.35
CA ARG A 464 7.33 12.80 -32.12
C ARG A 464 6.37 13.98 -32.01
N ILE A 465 6.50 14.77 -30.95
CA ILE A 465 5.76 16.02 -30.77
C ILE A 465 6.58 17.18 -31.35
N SER A 466 5.99 17.89 -32.31
CA SER A 466 6.63 19.01 -33.01
C SER A 466 6.12 20.37 -32.55
N GLU A 467 4.96 20.34 -31.91
CA GLU A 467 4.22 21.45 -31.37
C GLU A 467 4.88 21.99 -30.11
N LYS A 468 4.59 23.26 -29.79
CA LYS A 468 5.07 23.91 -28.56
C LYS A 468 4.15 23.64 -27.35
N SER A 469 3.02 22.99 -27.58
CA SER A 469 2.09 22.56 -26.55
C SER A 469 1.55 21.17 -26.88
N TYR A 470 0.97 20.51 -25.87
CA TYR A 470 0.25 19.26 -26.05
C TYR A 470 -1.16 19.37 -25.45
N PRO A 471 -2.23 19.06 -26.21
CA PRO A 471 -3.59 18.98 -25.70
C PRO A 471 -3.75 17.73 -24.83
N LEU A 472 -3.85 17.89 -23.51
CA LEU A 472 -4.11 16.80 -22.60
C LEU A 472 -5.61 16.72 -22.28
N ALA A 473 -6.24 15.60 -22.62
CA ALA A 473 -7.67 15.38 -22.46
C ALA A 473 -8.14 15.52 -20.99
N SER A 474 -9.46 15.62 -20.80
CA SER A 474 -10.04 15.68 -19.47
C SER A 474 -9.71 14.44 -18.65
N LYS A 475 -9.42 14.65 -17.36
CA LYS A 475 -9.10 13.59 -16.39
C LYS A 475 -7.99 12.65 -16.88
N SER A 476 -7.00 13.12 -17.64
CA SER A 476 -5.92 12.28 -18.16
C SER A 476 -4.55 12.73 -17.66
N SER A 477 -3.55 11.88 -17.88
CA SER A 477 -2.16 12.12 -17.52
C SER A 477 -1.28 11.68 -18.67
N MET A 478 -0.14 12.35 -18.83
CA MET A 478 0.83 11.99 -19.87
C MET A 478 2.26 11.94 -19.37
N ILE A 479 3.08 11.18 -20.09
CA ILE A 479 4.54 11.20 -19.98
C ILE A 479 5.10 11.41 -21.38
N LEU A 480 5.93 12.43 -21.54
CA LEU A 480 6.81 12.59 -22.69
C LEU A 480 8.24 12.23 -22.27
N ILE A 481 9.02 11.74 -23.22
CA ILE A 481 10.44 11.40 -23.05
C ILE A 481 11.27 12.08 -24.14
N THR A 482 12.48 12.53 -23.81
CA THR A 482 13.40 13.02 -24.83
C THR A 482 14.12 11.88 -25.53
N LYS A 483 14.20 11.94 -26.87
CA LYS A 483 15.11 11.13 -27.67
C LYS A 483 16.05 12.01 -28.50
#